data_AF-A0AA90SXD3-F1
#
_entry.id   AF-A0AA90SXD3-F1
#
_cell.length_a   1.000
_cell.length_b   1.000
_cell.length_c   1.000
_cell.angle_alpha   90.00
_cell.angle_beta   90.00
_cell.angle_gamma   90.00
#
_symmetry.space_group_name_H-M   'P 1'
#
loop_
_entity.id
_entity.type
_entity.pdbx_description
1 polymer ?
#
loop_
_entity_poly.entity_id
_entity_poly.type
_entity_poly.pdbx_seq_one_letter_code
_entity_poly.pdbx_strand_id
1 'polypeptide(L)'
;MSDYRKKMFRGAKIEDCILDFIDMEKELSRTLETADEQERQLLLGMSKAYRLIVNRLVREFDYFKGGDMVNTKVKDLISSLKRRASEAKEQSKNNVLDLVNGMYYDDIPEEAKEEIAKVPQGLQRGLFEGMALGYEKIVIDLELLLESTDNDKIAHIEKNLAKYKKMAEMLKNKFKEDEIDFRSGYLQGEMSAYQMIREEIQVVFRTELI
;
A
#
# COMPACT_ATOMS: atom_id res chain seq x y z
N MET A 1 23.03 -14.82 16.31
CA MET A 1 22.74 -13.44 15.87
C MET A 1 23.70 -12.86 14.81
N SER A 2 24.88 -13.45 14.52
CA SER A 2 25.89 -12.93 13.55
C SER A 2 25.52 -13.14 12.06
N ASP A 3 25.09 -14.34 11.68
CA ASP A 3 25.08 -14.72 10.26
C ASP A 3 23.81 -14.30 9.52
N TYR A 4 22.67 -14.26 10.20
CA TYR A 4 21.42 -13.75 9.65
C TYR A 4 21.53 -12.26 9.31
N ARG A 5 22.08 -11.44 10.23
CA ARG A 5 22.36 -10.03 9.95
C ARG A 5 23.35 -9.87 8.80
N LYS A 6 24.46 -10.63 8.78
CA LYS A 6 25.43 -10.55 7.67
C LYS A 6 24.84 -10.96 6.32
N LYS A 7 23.95 -11.96 6.27
CA LYS A 7 23.20 -12.33 5.06
C LYS A 7 22.23 -11.23 4.64
N MET A 8 21.47 -10.65 5.58
CA MET A 8 20.58 -9.51 5.32
C MET A 8 21.34 -8.28 4.81
N PHE A 9 22.48 -7.94 5.41
CA PHE A 9 23.33 -6.82 4.98
C PHE A 9 23.98 -7.05 3.61
N ARG A 10 24.31 -8.30 3.26
CA ARG A 10 24.80 -8.65 1.92
C ARG A 10 23.67 -8.65 0.90
N GLY A 11 22.50 -9.17 1.26
CA GLY A 11 21.28 -9.15 0.44
C GLY A 11 20.84 -7.74 0.10
N ALA A 12 20.73 -6.84 1.08
CA ALA A 12 20.38 -5.43 0.86
C ALA A 12 21.37 -4.72 -0.08
N LYS A 13 22.68 -4.92 0.08
CA LYS A 13 23.68 -4.33 -0.82
C LYS A 13 23.65 -4.89 -2.24
N ILE A 14 23.26 -6.15 -2.40
CA ILE A 14 23.13 -6.79 -3.71
C ILE A 14 21.83 -6.35 -4.38
N GLU A 15 20.76 -6.19 -3.60
CA GLU A 15 19.50 -5.58 -4.02
C GLU A 15 19.72 -4.14 -4.51
N ASP A 16 20.42 -3.31 -3.73
CA ASP A 16 20.78 -1.94 -4.13
C ASP A 16 21.56 -1.95 -5.46
N CYS A 17 22.58 -2.80 -5.60
CA CYS A 17 23.33 -2.94 -6.86
C CYS A 17 22.44 -3.41 -8.03
N ILE A 18 21.52 -4.34 -7.81
CA ILE A 18 20.59 -4.83 -8.85
C ILE A 18 19.66 -3.69 -9.29
N LEU A 19 19.11 -2.93 -8.34
CA LEU A 19 18.24 -1.78 -8.62
C LEU A 19 19.00 -0.67 -9.37
N ASP A 20 20.23 -0.36 -8.96
CA ASP A 20 21.09 0.62 -9.64
C ASP A 20 21.33 0.23 -11.11
N PHE A 21 21.61 -1.04 -11.41
CA PHE A 21 21.78 -1.50 -12.79
C PHE A 21 20.47 -1.47 -13.60
N ILE A 22 19.32 -1.74 -12.98
CA ILE A 22 18.02 -1.63 -13.63
C ILE A 22 17.71 -0.16 -13.96
N ASP A 23 18.00 0.77 -13.05
CA ASP A 23 17.73 2.19 -13.26
C ASP A 23 18.67 2.80 -14.30
N MET A 24 19.95 2.43 -14.29
CA MET A 24 20.89 2.78 -15.37
C MET A 24 20.41 2.23 -16.72
N GLU A 25 19.86 1.02 -16.77
CA GLU A 25 19.28 0.47 -18.01
C GLU A 25 18.05 1.26 -18.51
N LYS A 26 17.15 1.66 -17.59
CA LYS A 26 15.99 2.51 -17.93
C LYS A 26 16.44 3.89 -18.43
N GLU A 27 17.46 4.48 -17.82
CA GLU A 27 18.00 5.78 -18.21
C GLU A 27 18.60 5.72 -19.61
N LEU A 28 19.44 4.71 -19.90
CA LEU A 28 19.95 4.46 -21.26
C LEU A 28 18.82 4.29 -22.28
N SER A 29 17.73 3.62 -21.89
CA SER A 29 16.56 3.43 -22.75
C SER A 29 15.84 4.73 -23.10
N ARG A 30 15.86 5.73 -22.21
CA ARG A 30 15.31 7.07 -22.47
C ARG A 30 16.23 7.89 -23.39
N THR A 31 17.54 7.79 -23.20
CA THR A 31 18.54 8.53 -24.01
C THR A 31 18.63 8.00 -25.45
N LEU A 32 18.25 6.74 -25.67
CA LEU A 32 18.20 6.11 -27.01
C LEU A 32 17.25 6.81 -28.00
N GLU A 33 16.25 7.55 -27.53
CA GLU A 33 15.30 8.27 -28.39
C GLU A 33 15.91 9.53 -29.03
N THR A 34 16.98 10.06 -28.44
CA THR A 34 17.62 11.33 -28.84
C THR A 34 19.05 11.16 -29.34
N ALA A 35 19.60 9.94 -29.31
CA ALA A 35 20.99 9.64 -29.62
C ALA A 35 21.24 9.50 -31.14
N ASP A 36 22.46 9.84 -31.58
CA ASP A 36 22.90 9.60 -32.96
C ASP A 36 23.18 8.11 -33.25
N GLU A 37 23.41 7.75 -34.51
CA GLU A 37 23.56 6.34 -34.94
C GLU A 37 24.72 5.60 -34.22
N GLN A 38 25.83 6.29 -33.91
CA GLN A 38 27.00 5.69 -33.27
C GLN A 38 26.80 5.58 -31.75
N GLU A 39 26.30 6.65 -31.15
CA GLU A 39 25.95 6.71 -29.73
C GLU A 39 24.86 5.68 -29.40
N ARG A 40 23.88 5.50 -30.29
CA ARG A 40 22.83 4.48 -30.17
C ARG A 40 23.38 3.07 -30.06
N GLN A 41 24.38 2.70 -30.85
CA GLN A 41 24.99 1.36 -30.75
C GLN A 41 25.73 1.16 -29.43
N LEU A 42 26.43 2.18 -28.94
CA LEU A 42 27.10 2.15 -27.64
C LEU A 42 26.09 1.99 -26.50
N LEU A 43 25.03 2.80 -26.48
CA LEU A 43 23.96 2.75 -25.47
C LEU A 43 23.26 1.38 -25.46
N LEU A 44 23.00 0.79 -26.63
CA LEU A 44 22.44 -0.57 -26.73
C LEU A 44 23.40 -1.64 -26.17
N GLY A 45 24.70 -1.49 -26.41
CA GLY A 45 25.73 -2.37 -25.84
C GLY A 45 25.77 -2.29 -24.32
N MET A 46 25.72 -1.08 -23.76
CA MET A 46 25.69 -0.83 -22.32
C MET A 46 24.41 -1.36 -21.66
N SER A 47 23.24 -1.11 -22.26
CA SER A 47 21.95 -1.63 -21.80
C SER A 47 21.96 -3.16 -21.71
N LYS A 48 22.49 -3.85 -22.74
CA LYS A 48 22.67 -5.31 -22.70
C LYS A 48 23.62 -5.77 -21.61
N ALA A 49 24.72 -5.03 -21.37
CA ALA A 49 25.68 -5.36 -20.33
C ALA A 49 25.06 -5.25 -18.93
N TYR A 50 24.31 -4.19 -18.64
CA TYR A 50 23.59 -4.05 -17.37
C TYR A 50 22.58 -5.17 -17.18
N ARG A 51 21.77 -5.48 -18.21
CA ARG A 51 20.82 -6.60 -18.14
C ARG A 51 21.49 -7.96 -17.87
N LEU A 52 22.67 -8.20 -18.46
CA LEU A 52 23.45 -9.42 -18.21
C LEU A 52 23.96 -9.50 -16.77
N ILE A 53 24.45 -8.39 -16.23
CA ILE A 53 24.92 -8.32 -14.83
C ILE A 53 23.75 -8.54 -13.87
N VAL A 54 22.60 -7.87 -14.10
CA VAL A 54 21.37 -8.07 -13.32
C VAL A 54 20.96 -9.54 -13.33
N ASN A 55 20.83 -10.16 -14.51
CA ASN A 55 20.45 -11.57 -14.62
C ASN A 55 21.41 -12.50 -13.87
N ARG A 56 22.70 -12.18 -13.87
CA ARG A 56 23.71 -12.94 -13.15
C ARG A 56 23.56 -12.77 -11.64
N LEU A 57 23.44 -11.55 -11.15
CA LEU A 57 23.26 -11.26 -9.72
C LEU A 57 21.95 -11.86 -9.19
N VAL A 58 20.87 -11.77 -9.96
CA VAL A 58 19.58 -12.38 -9.59
C VAL A 58 19.70 -13.89 -9.42
N ARG A 59 20.40 -14.58 -10.33
CA ARG A 59 20.61 -16.02 -10.27
C ARG A 59 21.61 -16.45 -9.20
N GLU A 60 22.72 -15.72 -9.03
CA GLU A 60 23.77 -16.09 -8.08
C GLU A 60 23.33 -15.85 -6.62
N PHE A 61 22.38 -14.95 -6.39
CA PHE A 61 21.94 -14.56 -5.05
C PHE A 61 20.46 -14.86 -4.75
N ASP A 62 19.77 -15.61 -5.61
CA ASP A 62 18.34 -15.93 -5.50
C ASP A 62 17.50 -14.67 -5.17
N TYR A 63 17.74 -13.57 -5.89
CA TYR A 63 17.06 -12.31 -5.63
C TYR A 63 15.60 -12.36 -6.11
N PHE A 64 14.68 -11.97 -5.22
CA PHE A 64 13.27 -11.76 -5.53
C PHE A 64 12.92 -10.30 -5.28
N LYS A 65 12.37 -9.61 -6.29
CA LYS A 65 11.95 -8.21 -6.14
C LYS A 65 10.76 -8.16 -5.21
N GLY A 66 10.98 -7.60 -4.02
CA GLY A 66 10.05 -7.71 -2.91
C GLY A 66 10.08 -9.05 -2.18
N GLY A 67 11.27 -9.59 -1.91
CA GLY A 67 11.52 -10.80 -1.12
C GLY A 67 11.12 -10.70 0.38
N ASP A 68 11.92 -11.28 1.27
CA ASP A 68 11.56 -11.45 2.69
C ASP A 68 11.22 -10.15 3.43
N MET A 69 11.85 -9.03 3.08
CA MET A 69 11.56 -7.73 3.68
C MET A 69 10.15 -7.25 3.32
N VAL A 70 9.75 -7.35 2.06
CA VAL A 70 8.39 -6.98 1.62
C VAL A 70 7.36 -7.93 2.22
N ASN A 71 7.64 -9.24 2.27
CA ASN A 71 6.77 -10.19 2.96
C ASN A 71 6.57 -9.79 4.44
N THR A 72 7.62 -9.36 5.13
CA THR A 72 7.52 -8.85 6.52
C THR A 72 6.65 -7.61 6.60
N LYS A 73 6.91 -6.59 5.77
CA LYS A 73 6.11 -5.36 5.71
C LYS A 73 4.62 -5.64 5.41
N VAL A 74 4.34 -6.56 4.48
CA VAL A 74 2.98 -6.98 4.14
C VAL A 74 2.30 -7.68 5.33
N LYS A 75 3.01 -8.57 6.05
CA LYS A 75 2.46 -9.24 7.25
C LYS A 75 2.14 -8.25 8.38
N ASP A 76 3.01 -7.27 8.60
CA ASP A 76 2.78 -6.22 9.60
C ASP A 76 1.57 -5.38 9.23
N LEU A 77 1.43 -5.01 7.95
CA LEU A 77 0.27 -4.30 7.43
C LEU A 77 -1.02 -5.11 7.58
N ILE A 78 -1.02 -6.41 7.22
CA ILE A 78 -2.19 -7.29 7.41
C ILE A 78 -2.60 -7.33 8.88
N SER A 79 -1.64 -7.47 9.80
CA SER A 79 -1.93 -7.55 11.23
C SER A 79 -2.55 -6.24 11.75
N SER A 80 -2.01 -5.10 11.33
CA SER A 80 -2.58 -3.77 11.62
C SER A 80 -4.01 -3.64 11.07
N LEU A 81 -4.24 -4.01 9.82
CA LEU A 81 -5.55 -3.91 9.18
C LEU A 81 -6.61 -4.81 9.81
N LYS A 82 -6.26 -6.05 10.18
CA LYS A 82 -7.17 -6.95 10.91
C LYS A 82 -7.59 -6.34 12.25
N ARG A 83 -6.66 -5.70 12.98
CA ARG A 83 -6.97 -4.98 14.22
C ARG A 83 -7.92 -3.81 13.95
N ARG A 84 -7.61 -2.95 12.97
CA ARG A 84 -8.46 -1.81 12.59
C ARG A 84 -9.84 -2.23 12.12
N ALA A 85 -9.97 -3.34 11.40
CA ALA A 85 -11.26 -3.89 10.99
C ALA A 85 -12.11 -4.33 12.21
N SER A 86 -11.48 -4.99 13.18
CA SER A 86 -12.14 -5.35 14.44
C SER A 86 -12.54 -4.13 15.26
N GLU A 87 -11.64 -3.15 15.40
CA GLU A 87 -11.91 -1.89 16.10
C GLU A 87 -13.07 -1.13 15.46
N ALA A 88 -13.11 -1.02 14.13
CA ALA A 88 -14.21 -0.39 13.41
C ALA A 88 -15.54 -1.15 13.61
N LYS A 89 -15.52 -2.49 13.60
CA LYS A 89 -16.71 -3.30 13.92
C LYS A 89 -17.22 -3.05 15.33
N GLU A 90 -16.33 -2.93 16.33
CA GLU A 90 -16.74 -2.59 17.69
C GLU A 90 -17.26 -1.15 17.79
N GLN A 91 -16.60 -0.19 17.14
CA GLN A 91 -17.05 1.21 17.10
C GLN A 91 -18.43 1.36 16.46
N SER A 92 -18.77 0.54 15.45
CA SER A 92 -20.09 0.56 14.82
C SER A 92 -21.25 0.19 15.76
N LYS A 93 -20.97 -0.53 16.86
CA LYS A 93 -21.97 -0.96 17.83
C LYS A 93 -22.19 0.07 18.95
N ASN A 94 -21.25 1.00 19.11
CA ASN A 94 -21.27 1.99 20.18
C ASN A 94 -21.97 3.27 19.74
N ASN A 95 -22.62 3.94 20.68
CA ASN A 95 -23.21 5.25 20.42
C ASN A 95 -22.08 6.31 20.34
N VAL A 96 -22.25 7.33 19.49
CA VAL A 96 -21.39 8.52 19.39
C VAL A 96 -21.00 9.06 20.77
N LEU A 97 -21.97 9.18 21.67
CA LEU A 97 -21.78 9.72 23.01
C LEU A 97 -20.89 8.82 23.89
N ASP A 98 -20.93 7.50 23.71
CA ASP A 98 -20.09 6.57 24.46
C ASP A 98 -18.65 6.55 23.93
N LEU A 99 -18.47 6.84 22.63
CA LEU A 99 -17.15 7.00 22.00
C LEU A 99 -16.45 8.30 22.43
N VAL A 100 -17.20 9.42 22.48
CA VAL A 100 -16.67 10.73 22.88
C VAL A 100 -16.37 10.79 24.38
N ASN A 101 -17.21 10.14 25.22
CA ASN A 101 -17.07 10.18 26.68
C ASN A 101 -16.20 9.05 27.26
N GLY A 102 -16.01 7.94 26.52
CA GLY A 102 -15.48 6.70 27.09
C GLY A 102 -14.00 6.41 26.85
N MET A 103 -13.37 6.97 25.80
CA MET A 103 -12.00 6.57 25.43
C MET A 103 -11.21 7.71 24.77
N TYR A 104 -10.16 8.17 25.45
CA TYR A 104 -8.98 8.88 24.90
C TYR A 104 -9.10 10.33 24.40
N TYR A 105 -10.04 11.15 24.86
CA TYR A 105 -10.20 12.50 24.29
C TYR A 105 -10.37 13.64 25.30
N ASP A 106 -9.42 13.80 26.21
CA ASP A 106 -9.16 15.11 26.83
C ASP A 106 -8.55 16.11 25.81
N ASP A 107 -7.97 15.60 24.70
CA ASP A 107 -7.25 16.39 23.69
C ASP A 107 -8.11 16.84 22.49
N ILE A 108 -9.38 16.42 22.38
CA ILE A 108 -10.27 16.92 21.31
C ILE A 108 -10.90 18.24 21.75
N PRO A 109 -10.76 19.33 20.97
CA PRO A 109 -11.46 20.58 21.23
C PRO A 109 -12.97 20.37 21.41
N GLU A 110 -13.58 21.00 22.40
CA GLU A 110 -15.02 20.86 22.68
C GLU A 110 -15.89 21.14 21.43
N GLU A 111 -15.46 22.06 20.58
CA GLU A 111 -16.08 22.37 19.28
C GLU A 111 -16.18 21.14 18.37
N ALA A 112 -15.14 20.31 18.31
CA ALA A 112 -15.13 19.08 17.52
C ALA A 112 -15.99 17.99 18.17
N LYS A 113 -16.06 17.93 19.50
CA LYS A 113 -16.97 17.01 20.21
C LYS A 113 -18.43 17.35 19.91
N GLU A 114 -18.78 18.63 19.89
CA GLU A 114 -20.14 19.09 19.53
C GLU A 114 -20.51 18.78 18.07
N GLU A 115 -19.56 18.88 17.14
CA GLU A 115 -19.79 18.49 15.75
C GLU A 115 -19.97 16.99 15.58
N ILE A 116 -19.14 16.19 16.26
CA ILE A 116 -19.25 14.72 16.26
C ILE A 116 -20.61 14.29 16.83
N ALA A 117 -21.08 14.95 17.91
CA ALA A 117 -22.39 14.69 18.50
C ALA A 117 -23.57 14.97 17.56
N LYS A 118 -23.39 15.82 16.53
CA LYS A 118 -24.42 16.12 15.52
C LYS A 118 -24.49 15.09 14.40
N VAL A 119 -23.50 14.20 14.29
CA VAL A 119 -23.47 13.15 13.27
C VAL A 119 -24.57 12.12 13.54
N PRO A 120 -25.46 11.83 12.57
CA PRO A 120 -26.50 10.84 12.76
C PRO A 120 -25.92 9.45 13.04
N GLN A 121 -26.45 8.76 14.05
CA GLN A 121 -25.98 7.42 14.44
C GLN A 121 -26.02 6.42 13.28
N GLY A 122 -27.03 6.50 12.41
CA GLY A 122 -27.12 5.65 11.22
C GLY A 122 -25.94 5.86 10.28
N LEU A 123 -25.59 7.11 10.00
CA LEU A 123 -24.43 7.49 9.18
C LEU A 123 -23.13 6.98 9.81
N GLN A 124 -22.93 7.23 11.10
CA GLN A 124 -21.72 6.83 11.82
C GLN A 124 -21.55 5.31 11.82
N ARG A 125 -22.62 4.58 12.14
CA ARG A 125 -22.61 3.11 12.11
C ARG A 125 -22.27 2.60 10.72
N GLY A 126 -22.90 3.17 9.69
CA GLY A 126 -22.58 2.87 8.30
C GLY A 126 -21.10 3.07 8.02
N LEU A 127 -20.55 4.23 8.38
CA LEU A 127 -19.14 4.59 8.18
C LEU A 127 -18.19 3.56 8.77
N PHE A 128 -18.38 3.16 10.03
CA PHE A 128 -17.52 2.17 10.66
C PHE A 128 -17.69 0.77 10.06
N GLU A 129 -18.91 0.32 9.76
CA GLU A 129 -19.13 -0.98 9.10
C GLU A 129 -18.51 -1.01 7.69
N GLY A 130 -18.60 0.09 6.94
CA GLY A 130 -17.99 0.25 5.63
C GLY A 130 -16.46 0.23 5.69
N MET A 131 -15.86 0.94 6.64
CA MET A 131 -14.41 0.92 6.87
C MET A 131 -13.92 -0.49 7.19
N ALA A 132 -14.62 -1.20 8.07
CA ALA A 132 -14.28 -2.58 8.42
C ALA A 132 -14.27 -3.48 7.18
N LEU A 133 -15.31 -3.39 6.33
CA LEU A 133 -15.36 -4.15 5.09
C LEU A 133 -14.20 -3.79 4.15
N GLY A 134 -13.89 -2.51 4.01
CA GLY A 134 -12.78 -2.04 3.18
C GLY A 134 -11.45 -2.64 3.63
N TYR A 135 -11.16 -2.60 4.94
CA TYR A 135 -9.97 -3.23 5.50
C TYR A 135 -9.92 -4.75 5.26
N GLU A 136 -11.04 -5.45 5.43
CA GLU A 136 -11.11 -6.91 5.20
C GLU A 136 -10.83 -7.28 3.75
N LYS A 137 -11.37 -6.52 2.78
CA LYS A 137 -11.09 -6.74 1.35
C LYS A 137 -9.62 -6.51 1.00
N ILE A 138 -9.02 -5.47 1.58
CA ILE A 138 -7.59 -5.17 1.38
C ILE A 138 -6.71 -6.26 2.02
N VAL A 139 -7.09 -6.77 3.18
CA VAL A 139 -6.39 -7.90 3.83
C VAL A 139 -6.38 -9.12 2.90
N ILE A 140 -7.50 -9.46 2.27
CA ILE A 140 -7.58 -10.58 1.32
C ILE A 140 -6.60 -10.36 0.16
N ASP A 141 -6.58 -9.17 -0.44
CA ASP A 141 -5.67 -8.85 -1.55
C ASP A 141 -4.19 -8.97 -1.12
N LEU A 142 -3.84 -8.61 0.12
CA LEU A 142 -2.50 -8.72 0.67
C LEU A 142 -2.13 -10.17 1.06
N GLU A 143 -3.09 -10.97 1.52
CA GLU A 143 -2.87 -12.40 1.79
C GLU A 143 -2.60 -13.16 0.49
N LEU A 144 -3.35 -12.86 -0.57
CA LEU A 144 -3.11 -13.41 -1.91
C LEU A 144 -1.71 -13.02 -2.45
N LEU A 145 -1.24 -11.81 -2.16
CA LEU A 145 0.13 -11.38 -2.48
C LEU A 145 1.19 -12.21 -1.74
N LEU A 146 0.95 -12.57 -0.47
CA LEU A 146 1.88 -13.41 0.29
C LEU A 146 1.95 -14.83 -0.26
N GLU A 147 0.82 -15.38 -0.69
CA GLU A 147 0.70 -16.72 -1.28
C GLU A 147 1.25 -16.81 -2.71
N SER A 148 1.34 -15.68 -3.42
CA SER A 148 1.88 -15.64 -4.78
C SER A 148 3.33 -16.13 -4.85
N THR A 149 3.59 -16.98 -5.84
CA THR A 149 4.94 -17.45 -6.23
C THR A 149 5.63 -16.51 -7.21
N ASP A 150 5.03 -15.36 -7.53
CA ASP A 150 5.62 -14.41 -8.48
C ASP A 150 6.89 -13.76 -7.92
N ASN A 151 7.89 -13.63 -8.79
CA ASN A 151 9.21 -13.10 -8.44
C ASN A 151 9.24 -11.57 -8.29
N ASP A 152 8.15 -10.88 -8.66
CA ASP A 152 8.00 -9.43 -8.55
C ASP A 152 6.70 -9.10 -7.80
N LYS A 153 6.79 -9.12 -6.47
CA LYS A 153 5.67 -8.78 -5.58
C LYS A 153 5.37 -7.28 -5.60
N ILE A 154 6.34 -6.45 -5.96
CA ILE A 154 6.17 -5.00 -6.08
C ILE A 154 5.19 -4.66 -7.20
N ALA A 155 5.32 -5.32 -8.36
CA ALA A 155 4.38 -5.12 -9.47
C ALA A 155 2.93 -5.46 -9.09
N HIS A 156 2.71 -6.42 -8.18
CA HIS A 156 1.38 -6.71 -7.65
C HIS A 156 0.88 -5.64 -6.67
N ILE A 157 1.76 -5.11 -5.82
CA ILE A 157 1.44 -3.98 -4.94
C ILE A 157 0.99 -2.78 -5.79
N GLU A 158 1.69 -2.46 -6.88
CA GLU A 158 1.32 -1.38 -7.81
C GLU A 158 -0.07 -1.59 -8.43
N LYS A 159 -0.36 -2.82 -8.88
CA LYS A 159 -1.69 -3.19 -9.39
C LYS A 159 -2.77 -3.01 -8.34
N ASN A 160 -2.51 -3.43 -7.10
CA ASN A 160 -3.43 -3.25 -5.98
C ASN A 160 -3.64 -1.77 -5.64
N LEU A 161 -2.59 -0.94 -5.65
CA LEU A 161 -2.71 0.52 -5.47
C LEU A 161 -3.61 1.17 -6.54
N ALA A 162 -3.46 0.76 -7.81
CA ALA A 162 -4.32 1.22 -8.89
C ALA A 162 -5.77 0.72 -8.74
N LYS A 163 -5.96 -0.53 -8.30
CA LYS A 163 -7.27 -1.11 -7.98
C LYS A 163 -7.96 -0.32 -6.86
N TYR A 164 -7.27 -0.04 -5.75
CA TYR A 164 -7.83 0.71 -4.62
C TYR A 164 -8.23 2.12 -5.00
N LYS A 165 -7.40 2.81 -5.81
CA LYS A 165 -7.76 4.13 -6.34
C LYS A 165 -9.09 4.07 -7.12
N LYS A 166 -9.22 3.11 -8.06
CA LYS A 166 -10.44 2.95 -8.85
C LYS A 166 -11.66 2.60 -7.99
N MET A 167 -11.48 1.74 -6.97
CA MET A 167 -12.57 1.39 -6.05
C MET A 167 -13.03 2.60 -5.25
N ALA A 168 -12.11 3.41 -4.72
CA ALA A 168 -12.46 4.65 -4.02
C ALA A 168 -13.21 5.63 -4.93
N GLU A 169 -12.74 5.86 -6.16
CA GLU A 169 -13.43 6.72 -7.13
C GLU A 169 -14.83 6.19 -7.48
N MET A 170 -14.97 4.88 -7.67
CA MET A 170 -16.27 4.26 -7.93
C MET A 170 -17.25 4.40 -6.76
N LEU A 171 -16.77 4.27 -5.52
CA LEU A 171 -17.60 4.42 -4.32
C LEU A 171 -18.01 5.87 -4.11
N LYS A 172 -17.09 6.83 -4.34
CA LYS A 172 -17.37 8.26 -4.28
C LYS A 172 -18.54 8.67 -5.17
N ASN A 173 -18.65 8.07 -6.35
CA ASN A 173 -19.74 8.37 -7.30
C ASN A 173 -21.09 7.73 -6.94
N LYS A 174 -21.19 6.98 -5.82
CA LYS A 174 -22.41 6.24 -5.42
C LYS A 174 -23.15 6.83 -4.22
N PHE A 175 -22.63 7.90 -3.63
CA PHE A 175 -23.28 8.64 -2.55
C PHE A 175 -23.13 10.13 -2.78
N LYS A 176 -23.98 10.94 -2.17
CA LYS A 176 -23.80 12.40 -2.12
C LYS A 176 -23.33 12.83 -0.73
N GLU A 177 -22.60 13.95 -0.67
CA GLU A 177 -22.02 14.44 0.59
C GLU A 177 -23.08 14.91 1.60
N ASP A 178 -24.30 15.24 1.13
CA ASP A 178 -25.44 15.65 1.96
C ASP A 178 -26.30 14.47 2.44
N GLU A 179 -26.04 13.24 1.98
CA GLU A 179 -26.73 12.04 2.44
C GLU A 179 -26.21 11.61 3.81
N ILE A 180 -27.14 11.49 4.77
CA ILE A 180 -26.85 11.24 6.19
C ILE A 180 -27.42 9.90 6.69
N ASP A 181 -27.67 8.98 5.78
CA ASP A 181 -28.23 7.67 6.08
C ASP A 181 -27.14 6.59 6.25
N PHE A 182 -27.54 5.40 6.69
CA PHE A 182 -26.60 4.30 6.89
C PHE A 182 -25.86 3.89 5.61
N ARG A 183 -26.55 3.85 4.46
CA ARG A 183 -25.96 3.38 3.21
C ARG A 183 -24.93 4.37 2.69
N SER A 184 -25.21 5.67 2.75
CA SER A 184 -24.22 6.71 2.40
C SER A 184 -22.99 6.62 3.31
N GLY A 185 -23.19 6.46 4.62
CA GLY A 185 -22.09 6.22 5.57
C GLY A 185 -21.28 4.98 5.23
N TYR A 186 -21.95 3.86 4.92
CA TYR A 186 -21.30 2.62 4.52
C TYR A 186 -20.39 2.77 3.30
N LEU A 187 -20.88 3.44 2.25
CA LEU A 187 -20.11 3.69 1.05
C LEU A 187 -18.94 4.66 1.31
N GLN A 188 -19.15 5.69 2.14
CA GLN A 188 -18.11 6.61 2.57
C GLN A 188 -17.01 5.91 3.37
N GLY A 189 -17.39 5.02 4.29
CA GLY A 189 -16.45 4.24 5.10
C GLY A 189 -15.60 3.30 4.26
N GLU A 190 -16.23 2.54 3.36
CA GLU A 190 -15.50 1.64 2.46
C GLU A 190 -14.54 2.42 1.55
N MET A 191 -15.00 3.56 1.00
CA MET A 191 -14.15 4.45 0.18
C MET A 191 -12.93 4.93 0.96
N SER A 192 -13.16 5.40 2.19
CA SER A 192 -12.11 6.00 3.03
C SER A 192 -11.04 4.96 3.38
N ALA A 193 -11.42 3.72 3.67
CA ALA A 193 -10.46 2.63 3.88
C ALA A 193 -9.54 2.43 2.67
N TYR A 194 -10.07 2.40 1.44
CA TYR A 194 -9.22 2.29 0.25
C TYR A 194 -8.28 3.48 0.06
N GLN A 195 -8.74 4.71 0.33
CA GLN A 195 -7.89 5.90 0.21
C GLN A 195 -6.74 5.89 1.22
N MET A 196 -7.07 5.70 2.50
CA MET A 196 -6.08 5.71 3.59
C MET A 196 -5.03 4.62 3.40
N ILE A 197 -5.46 3.39 3.12
CA ILE A 197 -4.51 2.29 3.01
C ILE A 197 -3.69 2.36 1.72
N ARG A 198 -4.26 2.92 0.64
CA ARG A 198 -3.47 3.22 -0.56
C ARG A 198 -2.31 4.16 -0.22
N GLU A 199 -2.57 5.25 0.52
CA GLU A 199 -1.53 6.20 0.94
C GLU A 199 -0.52 5.53 1.89
N GLU A 200 -0.98 4.74 2.85
CA GLU A 200 -0.11 4.00 3.78
C GLU A 200 0.80 3.03 3.04
N ILE A 201 0.29 2.25 2.08
CA ILE A 201 1.10 1.36 1.24
C ILE A 201 2.14 2.15 0.44
N GLN A 202 1.78 3.30 -0.13
CA GLN A 202 2.73 4.17 -0.83
C GLN A 202 3.86 4.65 0.09
N VAL A 203 3.58 4.89 1.38
CA VAL A 203 4.59 5.26 2.36
C VAL A 203 5.45 4.06 2.79
N VAL A 204 4.82 2.92 3.09
CA VAL A 204 5.49 1.70 3.58
C VAL A 204 6.44 1.11 2.53
N PHE A 205 6.06 1.17 1.26
CA PHE A 205 6.82 0.62 0.13
C PHE A 205 7.47 1.72 -0.73
N ARG A 206 7.62 2.94 -0.19
CA ARG A 206 8.13 4.09 -0.94
C ARG A 206 9.48 3.83 -1.61
N THR A 207 10.35 3.11 -0.94
CA THR A 207 11.69 2.75 -1.42
C THR A 207 11.68 1.71 -2.53
N GLU A 208 10.66 0.86 -2.56
CA GLU A 208 10.54 -0.25 -3.51
C GLU A 208 9.67 0.08 -4.73
N LEU A 209 8.87 1.14 -4.66
CA LEU A 209 7.96 1.63 -5.71
C LEU A 209 8.60 2.66 -6.67
N ILE A 210 9.93 2.73 -6.73
CA ILE A 210 10.71 3.68 -7.56
C ILE A 210 11.10 3.04 -8.91
#